data_AF-A0A2S7PKL6-F1
#
_entry.id   AF-A0A2S7PKL6-F1
#
_cell.length_a   1.000
_cell.length_b   1.000
_cell.length_c   1.000
_cell.angle_alpha   90.00
_cell.angle_beta   90.00
_cell.angle_gamma   90.00
#
_symmetry.space_group_name_H-M   'P 1'
#
loop_
_entity.id
_entity.type
_entity.pdbx_description
1 polymer ?
#
loop_
_entity_poly.entity_id
_entity_poly.type
_entity_poly.pdbx_seq_one_letter_code
_entity_poly.pdbx_strand_id
1 'polypeptide(L)'
;MAIPVLSIRNISTTPLELKLLERFEPAEEKGGVNITKITRTFSGFMSNITSPTSPQLAQKAESFSHQDVSIPIASFETKTTDIQPKEKENLRLTFEVNGERYRVDAPTPNQRSTVLKPLSHNPSYEFTAVYLPKFSFLTIFSSTKLNSWMSNLKDETPLAALSIPGTHNSPTYHTALPSVRCQAVSVKDQLNNGIRFLDIRVQPSDPNNPNEEGLILVHSAFPVSLTGNKYFRRDLVQHINKFLDDNPTETIIMSVKREGVGRATDQQLNPARWFTENRIPTLGEARGKIVMIRRFGLDDSLKGENNGTGFCIDAESWPDNCADGTCSSGEIRVQDFYEVAESVNIEKKIKLSTDQLERAAKAVAVLPGDMAAASAESAKQPLFVNFLSASNFWRANCWPDRIAAKVNPSVTEFLCRKHNESMSTEHPEGANIGDGSTGIVVCDWVGIDGDWDLVRCILAMNAKLEMREKEPTKEEHVSKEEDAPEMNGAPVEKDASEEKDAPEEKDAPEEKDAPGEKDAPGEKDEPKETDAPDETDASDKKVIPDEKDP
;
A
#
# COMPACT_ATOMS: atom_id res chain seq x y z
N MET A 1 -30.66 -9.09 8.14
CA MET A 1 -30.72 -7.62 8.15
C MET A 1 -31.15 -7.17 6.77
N ALA A 2 -31.73 -5.97 6.61
CA ALA A 2 -31.95 -5.43 5.26
C ALA A 2 -30.59 -5.21 4.55
N ILE A 3 -30.55 -5.44 3.25
CA ILE A 3 -29.40 -5.08 2.41
C ILE A 3 -29.31 -3.54 2.38
N PRO A 4 -28.14 -2.91 2.59
CA PRO A 4 -28.01 -1.46 2.47
C PRO A 4 -28.35 -0.95 1.06
N VAL A 5 -28.71 0.32 0.93
CA VAL A 5 -28.76 0.98 -0.40
C VAL A 5 -27.36 1.00 -1.05
N LEU A 6 -27.30 0.99 -2.38
CA LEU A 6 -26.04 1.01 -3.11
C LEU A 6 -25.30 2.34 -2.88
N SER A 7 -24.07 2.26 -2.38
CA SER A 7 -23.10 3.37 -2.41
C SER A 7 -22.04 3.10 -3.48
N ILE A 8 -21.71 4.12 -4.26
CA ILE A 8 -20.71 4.05 -5.33
C ILE A 8 -19.60 5.07 -5.03
N ARG A 9 -18.35 4.63 -5.03
CA ARG A 9 -17.17 5.47 -4.80
C ARG A 9 -16.27 5.49 -6.01
N ASN A 10 -15.85 6.67 -6.42
CA ASN A 10 -14.90 6.89 -7.50
C ASN A 10 -13.53 7.24 -6.90
N ILE A 11 -12.52 6.38 -7.08
CA ILE A 11 -11.11 6.61 -6.73
C ILE A 11 -10.28 6.66 -8.02
N SER A 12 -10.83 7.29 -9.06
CA SER A 12 -10.12 7.63 -10.29
C SER A 12 -9.98 9.14 -10.43
N THR A 13 -9.04 9.57 -11.27
CA THR A 13 -8.85 10.99 -11.60
C THR A 13 -9.97 11.58 -12.46
N THR A 14 -10.89 10.75 -12.97
CA THR A 14 -11.92 11.15 -13.93
C THR A 14 -13.32 11.04 -13.32
N PRO A 15 -14.20 12.05 -13.43
CA PRO A 15 -15.60 11.94 -13.02
C PRO A 15 -16.32 10.83 -13.80
N LEU A 16 -17.23 10.13 -13.11
CA LEU A 16 -18.06 9.06 -13.67
C LEU A 16 -19.54 9.47 -13.56
N GLU A 17 -20.38 9.16 -14.54
CA GLU A 17 -21.84 9.25 -14.35
C GLU A 17 -22.49 7.89 -14.59
N LEU A 18 -23.21 7.36 -13.59
CA LEU A 18 -24.06 6.19 -13.82
C LEU A 18 -25.27 6.64 -14.65
N LYS A 19 -25.38 6.10 -15.88
CA LYS A 19 -26.45 6.44 -16.85
C LYS A 19 -27.54 5.38 -16.97
N LEU A 20 -27.22 4.11 -16.74
CA LEU A 20 -28.15 3.00 -16.90
C LEU A 20 -27.96 1.96 -15.81
N LEU A 21 -29.07 1.63 -15.14
CA LEU A 21 -29.23 0.49 -14.26
C LEU A 21 -30.02 -0.61 -14.97
N GLU A 22 -29.40 -1.76 -15.13
CA GLU A 22 -30.03 -3.01 -15.56
C GLU A 22 -30.16 -3.92 -14.32
N ARG A 23 -31.25 -4.69 -14.20
CA ARG A 23 -31.44 -5.69 -13.13
C ARG A 23 -31.85 -7.03 -13.72
N PHE A 24 -31.25 -8.12 -13.26
CA PHE A 24 -31.52 -9.47 -13.74
C PHE A 24 -31.19 -10.53 -12.68
N GLU A 25 -31.83 -11.69 -12.74
CA GLU A 25 -31.38 -12.85 -11.96
C GLU A 25 -30.17 -13.52 -12.62
N PRO A 26 -29.20 -14.04 -11.85
CA PRO A 26 -28.16 -14.90 -12.39
C PRO A 26 -28.75 -16.17 -13.04
N ALA A 27 -27.95 -16.81 -13.90
CA ALA A 27 -28.27 -18.14 -14.42
C ALA A 27 -27.99 -19.20 -13.34
N GLU A 28 -28.92 -20.14 -13.12
CA GLU A 28 -28.66 -21.28 -12.25
C GLU A 28 -27.65 -22.22 -12.91
N GLU A 29 -26.56 -22.55 -12.22
CA GLU A 29 -25.71 -23.68 -12.61
C GLU A 29 -26.47 -24.99 -12.40
N LYS A 30 -27.06 -25.51 -13.49
CA LYS A 30 -27.58 -26.87 -13.53
C LYS A 30 -26.42 -27.86 -13.52
N GLY A 31 -25.94 -28.18 -12.32
CA GLY A 31 -24.85 -29.13 -12.10
C GLY A 31 -25.16 -30.51 -12.68
N GLY A 32 -24.17 -31.11 -13.36
CA GLY A 32 -24.30 -32.44 -13.95
C GLY A 32 -23.60 -32.66 -15.28
N VAL A 33 -22.30 -32.35 -15.38
CA VAL A 33 -21.47 -32.84 -16.51
C VAL A 33 -20.58 -33.98 -16.01
N ASN A 34 -20.69 -35.13 -16.67
CA ASN A 34 -20.13 -36.39 -16.20
C ASN A 34 -18.64 -36.49 -16.58
N ILE A 35 -17.73 -36.21 -15.64
CA ILE A 35 -16.28 -36.09 -15.92
C ILE A 35 -15.64 -37.47 -16.11
N THR A 36 -15.72 -38.01 -17.31
CA THR A 36 -14.83 -39.09 -17.78
C THR A 36 -14.25 -38.77 -19.16
N LYS A 37 -12.91 -38.83 -19.26
CA LYS A 37 -12.09 -38.70 -20.48
C LYS A 37 -12.17 -37.37 -21.27
N ILE A 38 -11.49 -36.34 -20.77
CA ILE A 38 -10.62 -35.50 -21.63
C ILE A 38 -9.26 -35.35 -20.91
N THR A 39 -8.17 -35.57 -21.62
CA THR A 39 -6.79 -35.44 -21.12
C THR A 39 -5.98 -34.47 -21.97
N ARG A 40 -5.12 -33.67 -21.30
CA ARG A 40 -4.06 -32.83 -21.88
C ARG A 40 -4.50 -31.81 -22.96
N THR A 41 -4.82 -30.60 -22.53
CA THR A 41 -4.01 -29.37 -22.77
C THR A 41 -4.63 -28.25 -21.94
N PHE A 42 -3.88 -27.68 -20.99
CA PHE A 42 -4.39 -26.62 -20.11
C PHE A 42 -3.49 -25.39 -20.19
N SER A 43 -3.95 -24.37 -20.91
CA SER A 43 -3.32 -23.06 -21.04
C SER A 43 -4.36 -22.03 -21.48
N GLY A 44 -4.83 -21.20 -20.53
CA GLY A 44 -5.87 -20.20 -20.76
C GLY A 44 -7.31 -20.70 -20.57
N PHE A 45 -8.22 -19.74 -20.38
CA PHE A 45 -9.69 -19.88 -20.31
C PHE A 45 -10.29 -20.83 -19.25
N MET A 46 -10.52 -20.29 -18.04
CA MET A 46 -11.75 -20.60 -17.27
C MET A 46 -12.26 -19.32 -16.58
N SER A 47 -13.18 -18.62 -17.24
CA SER A 47 -13.85 -17.41 -16.74
C SER A 47 -15.28 -17.34 -17.31
N ASN A 48 -16.10 -18.36 -17.01
CA ASN A 48 -17.39 -18.61 -17.67
C ASN A 48 -18.57 -18.65 -16.68
N ILE A 49 -18.87 -17.52 -16.05
CA ILE A 49 -20.26 -17.04 -16.08
C ILE A 49 -20.29 -15.97 -17.16
N THR A 50 -20.63 -16.37 -18.39
CA THR A 50 -20.88 -15.39 -19.46
C THR A 50 -22.13 -14.59 -19.12
N SER A 51 -22.06 -13.26 -19.22
CA SER A 51 -23.27 -12.43 -19.26
C SER A 51 -24.28 -13.04 -20.24
N PRO A 52 -25.56 -13.20 -19.88
CA PRO A 52 -26.50 -13.94 -20.69
C PRO A 52 -26.56 -13.38 -22.12
N THR A 53 -26.31 -14.26 -23.09
CA THR A 53 -26.40 -13.94 -24.52
C THR A 53 -27.84 -13.52 -24.88
N SER A 54 -28.05 -12.82 -25.99
CA SER A 54 -29.40 -12.36 -26.40
C SER A 54 -30.48 -13.47 -26.38
N PRO A 55 -30.20 -14.74 -26.77
CA PRO A 55 -31.13 -15.85 -26.58
C PRO A 55 -31.41 -16.25 -25.12
N GLN A 56 -30.44 -16.12 -24.22
CA GLN A 56 -30.61 -16.37 -22.78
C GLN A 56 -31.37 -15.23 -22.09
N LEU A 57 -31.12 -13.98 -22.49
CA LEU A 57 -31.93 -12.83 -22.09
C LEU A 57 -33.39 -13.01 -22.50
N ALA A 58 -33.66 -13.53 -23.71
CA ALA A 58 -35.02 -13.86 -24.16
C ALA A 58 -35.70 -14.96 -23.32
N GLN A 59 -34.95 -15.87 -22.69
CA GLN A 59 -35.50 -16.91 -21.80
C GLN A 59 -35.76 -16.44 -20.36
N LYS A 60 -35.18 -15.32 -19.93
CA LYS A 60 -35.44 -14.66 -18.62
C LYS A 60 -36.02 -13.24 -18.76
N ALA A 61 -36.66 -12.94 -19.89
CA ALA A 61 -37.11 -11.59 -20.22
C ALA A 61 -38.07 -10.97 -19.17
N GLU A 62 -38.85 -11.80 -18.46
CA GLU A 62 -39.79 -11.38 -17.42
C GLU A 62 -39.10 -10.88 -16.12
N SER A 63 -37.85 -11.26 -15.86
CA SER A 63 -37.08 -10.79 -14.69
C SER A 63 -36.00 -9.76 -15.04
N PHE A 64 -35.94 -9.30 -16.29
CA PHE A 64 -35.01 -8.25 -16.71
C PHE A 64 -35.69 -6.88 -16.70
N SER A 65 -35.11 -5.91 -15.98
CA SER A 65 -35.56 -4.50 -16.05
C SER A 65 -34.42 -3.54 -16.40
N HIS A 66 -34.78 -2.45 -17.10
CA HIS A 66 -33.91 -1.35 -17.46
C HIS A 66 -34.44 -0.08 -16.80
N GLN A 67 -33.55 0.76 -16.29
CA GLN A 67 -33.86 2.07 -15.72
C GLN A 67 -32.73 3.05 -16.10
N ASP A 68 -33.04 4.00 -16.97
CA ASP A 68 -32.16 5.15 -17.19
C ASP A 68 -32.07 5.98 -15.90
N VAL A 69 -30.87 6.43 -15.57
CA VAL A 69 -30.53 7.18 -14.35
C VAL A 69 -29.55 8.30 -14.69
N SER A 70 -29.37 9.26 -13.78
CA SER A 70 -28.36 10.31 -13.90
C SER A 70 -27.77 10.56 -12.52
N ILE A 71 -26.70 9.83 -12.21
CA ILE A 71 -26.03 9.88 -10.91
C ILE A 71 -24.55 10.22 -11.17
N PRO A 72 -24.19 11.52 -11.21
CA PRO A 72 -22.82 11.97 -11.40
C PRO A 72 -22.01 11.79 -10.12
N ILE A 73 -20.78 11.31 -10.24
CA ILE A 73 -19.86 10.96 -9.16
C ILE A 73 -18.50 11.57 -9.51
N ALA A 74 -18.11 12.65 -8.84
CA ALA A 74 -16.85 13.34 -9.06
C ALA A 74 -15.64 12.45 -8.71
N SER A 75 -14.45 12.85 -9.18
CA SER A 75 -13.19 12.22 -8.78
C SER A 75 -13.05 12.27 -7.25
N PHE A 76 -12.75 11.14 -6.62
CA PHE A 76 -12.65 10.96 -5.16
C PHE A 76 -13.96 11.14 -4.36
N GLU A 77 -15.13 11.20 -5.00
CA GLU A 77 -16.46 11.20 -4.34
C GLU A 77 -16.93 9.79 -3.94
N THR A 78 -17.50 9.66 -2.74
CA THR A 78 -18.40 8.55 -2.35
C THR A 78 -19.84 9.04 -2.40
N LYS A 79 -20.69 8.36 -3.18
CA LYS A 79 -22.10 8.74 -3.37
C LYS A 79 -23.05 7.60 -3.01
N THR A 80 -23.88 7.83 -2.00
CA THR A 80 -24.99 6.94 -1.64
C THR A 80 -26.17 7.21 -2.55
N THR A 81 -26.78 6.15 -3.09
CA THR A 81 -27.89 6.22 -4.06
C THR A 81 -29.21 5.75 -3.45
N ASP A 82 -30.30 5.90 -4.21
CA ASP A 82 -31.62 5.30 -3.94
C ASP A 82 -31.72 3.84 -4.43
N ILE A 83 -30.68 3.32 -5.09
CA ILE A 83 -30.68 1.99 -5.72
C ILE A 83 -30.57 0.91 -4.63
N GLN A 84 -31.72 0.37 -4.22
CA GLN A 84 -31.81 -0.78 -3.33
C GLN A 84 -31.49 -2.11 -4.07
N PRO A 85 -30.46 -2.89 -3.68
CA PRO A 85 -30.21 -4.25 -4.19
C PRO A 85 -31.07 -5.31 -3.48
N LYS A 86 -31.14 -6.53 -4.05
CA LYS A 86 -31.94 -7.66 -3.53
C LYS A 86 -31.12 -8.96 -3.50
N GLU A 87 -31.45 -9.89 -2.60
CA GLU A 87 -30.66 -11.11 -2.32
C GLU A 87 -30.41 -12.07 -3.51
N LYS A 88 -31.20 -11.97 -4.59
CA LYS A 88 -31.11 -12.86 -5.78
C LYS A 88 -31.00 -12.09 -7.10
N GLU A 89 -30.66 -10.80 -7.02
CA GLU A 89 -30.64 -9.90 -8.17
C GLU A 89 -29.22 -9.40 -8.42
N ASN A 90 -28.72 -9.62 -9.64
CA ASN A 90 -27.54 -8.95 -10.11
C ASN A 90 -27.96 -7.58 -10.67
N LEU A 91 -27.32 -6.53 -10.16
CA LEU A 91 -27.34 -5.22 -10.80
C LEU A 91 -26.31 -5.23 -11.93
N ARG A 92 -26.60 -4.52 -13.00
CA ARG A 92 -25.62 -4.14 -14.01
C ARG A 92 -25.65 -2.63 -14.16
N LEU A 93 -24.48 -2.05 -14.09
CA LEU A 93 -24.27 -0.62 -13.94
C LEU A 93 -23.43 -0.17 -15.13
N THR A 94 -24.02 0.68 -15.98
CA THR A 94 -23.31 1.26 -17.13
C THR A 94 -23.04 2.74 -16.86
N PHE A 95 -21.75 3.03 -16.62
CA PHE A 95 -21.22 4.36 -16.41
C PHE A 95 -20.86 5.01 -17.75
N GLU A 96 -20.93 6.33 -17.82
CA GLU A 96 -20.53 7.16 -18.94
C GLU A 96 -19.40 8.10 -18.53
N VAL A 97 -18.38 8.21 -19.39
CA VAL A 97 -17.16 8.99 -19.19
C VAL A 97 -16.77 9.60 -20.53
N ASN A 98 -16.82 10.93 -20.64
CA ASN A 98 -16.47 11.67 -21.88
C ASN A 98 -17.18 11.14 -23.16
N GLY A 99 -18.41 10.64 -23.02
CA GLY A 99 -19.23 10.06 -24.10
C GLY A 99 -19.01 8.56 -24.36
N GLU A 100 -18.00 7.95 -23.73
CA GLU A 100 -17.79 6.51 -23.75
C GLU A 100 -18.57 5.82 -22.63
N ARG A 101 -18.90 4.52 -22.80
CA ARG A 101 -19.67 3.75 -21.81
C ARG A 101 -18.94 2.50 -21.32
N TYR A 102 -19.00 2.27 -20.02
CA TYR A 102 -18.26 1.24 -19.28
C TYR A 102 -19.20 0.47 -18.34
N ARG A 103 -19.17 -0.85 -18.36
CA ARG A 103 -20.19 -1.72 -17.74
C ARG A 103 -19.60 -2.68 -16.70
N VAL A 104 -20.24 -2.80 -15.54
CA VAL A 104 -19.94 -3.80 -14.51
C VAL A 104 -21.22 -4.50 -14.02
N ASP A 105 -21.12 -5.80 -13.76
CA ASP A 105 -22.17 -6.60 -13.12
C ASP A 105 -21.82 -6.79 -11.63
N ALA A 106 -22.76 -6.51 -10.72
CA ALA A 106 -22.59 -6.54 -9.27
C ALA A 106 -23.72 -7.35 -8.60
N PRO A 107 -23.43 -8.40 -7.79
CA PRO A 107 -22.10 -8.88 -7.43
C PRO A 107 -21.34 -9.52 -8.60
N THR A 108 -20.01 -9.45 -8.54
CA THR A 108 -19.12 -10.13 -9.49
C THR A 108 -19.11 -11.65 -9.23
N PRO A 109 -19.01 -12.51 -10.27
CA PRO A 109 -19.11 -13.97 -10.11
C PRO A 109 -18.21 -14.59 -9.04
N ASN A 110 -17.00 -14.06 -8.86
CA ASN A 110 -16.00 -14.59 -7.93
C ASN A 110 -15.85 -13.73 -6.65
N GLN A 111 -16.71 -12.72 -6.45
CA GLN A 111 -16.57 -11.67 -5.42
C GLN A 111 -15.21 -10.92 -5.43
N ARG A 112 -14.52 -10.94 -6.58
CA ARG A 112 -13.25 -10.24 -6.82
C ARG A 112 -13.43 -8.97 -7.64
N SER A 113 -12.36 -8.18 -7.70
CA SER A 113 -12.21 -7.06 -8.62
C SER A 113 -12.40 -7.49 -10.07
N THR A 114 -13.09 -6.65 -10.84
CA THR A 114 -13.30 -6.86 -12.28
C THR A 114 -12.97 -5.59 -13.04
N VAL A 115 -12.33 -5.74 -14.20
CA VAL A 115 -12.25 -4.67 -15.19
C VAL A 115 -13.67 -4.39 -15.69
N LEU A 116 -14.04 -3.11 -15.83
CA LEU A 116 -15.30 -2.70 -16.45
C LEU A 116 -15.23 -3.02 -17.94
N LYS A 117 -16.27 -3.67 -18.47
CA LYS A 117 -16.37 -3.96 -19.90
C LYS A 117 -16.63 -2.65 -20.67
N PRO A 118 -15.73 -2.19 -21.56
CA PRO A 118 -16.02 -1.08 -22.44
C PRO A 118 -17.10 -1.45 -23.45
N LEU A 119 -17.91 -0.46 -23.83
CA LEU A 119 -18.93 -0.57 -24.88
C LEU A 119 -18.53 0.19 -26.15
N SER A 120 -17.48 1.01 -26.11
CA SER A 120 -16.78 1.54 -27.29
C SER A 120 -15.80 0.51 -27.86
N HIS A 121 -15.44 0.63 -29.14
CA HIS A 121 -14.48 -0.28 -29.79
C HIS A 121 -13.03 -0.01 -29.39
N ASN A 122 -12.69 1.27 -29.18
CA ASN A 122 -11.36 1.74 -28.79
C ASN A 122 -11.52 2.61 -27.53
N PRO A 123 -11.58 2.01 -26.33
CA PRO A 123 -11.77 2.76 -25.09
C PRO A 123 -10.57 3.67 -24.78
N SER A 124 -10.86 4.88 -24.32
CA SER A 124 -9.85 5.86 -23.87
C SER A 124 -9.37 5.60 -22.44
N TYR A 125 -10.14 4.83 -21.67
CA TYR A 125 -9.88 4.51 -20.27
C TYR A 125 -10.02 3.01 -20.01
N GLU A 126 -9.34 2.51 -18.99
CA GLU A 126 -9.66 1.22 -18.39
C GLU A 126 -9.92 1.45 -16.89
N PHE A 127 -11.01 0.87 -16.37
CA PHE A 127 -11.41 0.98 -14.97
C PHE A 127 -11.54 -0.41 -14.37
N THR A 128 -11.22 -0.53 -13.08
CA THR A 128 -11.48 -1.72 -12.28
C THR A 128 -12.46 -1.38 -11.16
N ALA A 129 -13.40 -2.28 -10.89
CA ALA A 129 -14.35 -2.17 -9.80
C ALA A 129 -14.18 -3.30 -8.76
N VAL A 130 -14.32 -2.96 -7.48
CA VAL A 130 -14.50 -3.87 -6.34
C VAL A 130 -15.91 -3.68 -5.79
N TYR A 131 -16.69 -4.75 -5.70
CA TYR A 131 -18.00 -4.74 -5.06
C TYR A 131 -17.96 -5.51 -3.73
N LEU A 132 -18.51 -4.92 -2.67
CA LEU A 132 -18.55 -5.47 -1.32
C LEU A 132 -20.00 -5.81 -0.93
N PRO A 133 -20.47 -7.06 -1.12
CA PRO A 133 -21.89 -7.41 -0.97
C PRO A 133 -22.47 -7.14 0.42
N LYS A 134 -21.64 -7.27 1.46
CA LYS A 134 -21.96 -7.00 2.88
C LYS A 134 -22.43 -5.56 3.14
N PHE A 135 -22.10 -4.62 2.25
CA PHE A 135 -22.35 -3.18 2.42
C PHE A 135 -23.07 -2.52 1.24
N SER A 136 -23.40 -3.28 0.19
CA SER A 136 -23.85 -2.72 -1.09
C SER A 136 -22.91 -1.64 -1.62
N PHE A 137 -21.60 -1.85 -1.53
CA PHE A 137 -20.62 -0.80 -1.81
C PHE A 137 -19.80 -1.13 -3.06
N LEU A 138 -19.82 -0.26 -4.06
CA LEU A 138 -19.05 -0.40 -5.31
C LEU A 138 -17.95 0.66 -5.35
N THR A 139 -16.69 0.25 -5.29
CA THR A 139 -15.54 1.15 -5.51
C THR A 139 -15.05 0.98 -6.94
N ILE A 140 -14.84 2.07 -7.67
CA ILE A 140 -14.30 2.10 -9.03
C ILE A 140 -13.01 2.93 -9.01
N PHE A 141 -11.96 2.43 -9.64
CA PHE A 141 -10.68 3.13 -9.79
C PHE A 141 -10.11 2.92 -11.19
N SER A 142 -9.19 3.79 -11.62
CA SER A 142 -8.43 3.59 -12.85
C SER A 142 -7.68 2.25 -12.78
N SER A 143 -7.76 1.43 -13.83
CA SER A 143 -6.84 0.31 -13.97
C SER A 143 -5.41 0.83 -14.17
N THR A 144 -4.43 0.10 -13.63
CA THR A 144 -3.02 0.33 -13.93
C THR A 144 -2.37 -0.97 -14.42
N LYS A 145 -1.39 -0.83 -15.32
CA LYS A 145 -0.64 -1.95 -15.89
C LYS A 145 0.33 -2.49 -14.85
N LEU A 146 -0.10 -3.51 -14.10
CA LEU A 146 0.56 -4.00 -12.88
C LEU A 146 2.08 -4.30 -13.00
N ASN A 147 2.57 -4.75 -14.17
CA ASN A 147 4.00 -5.00 -14.37
C ASN A 147 4.82 -3.73 -14.67
N SER A 148 4.19 -2.60 -14.97
CA SER A 148 4.85 -1.31 -15.24
C SER A 148 4.03 -0.12 -14.71
N TRP A 149 3.57 -0.16 -13.45
CA TRP A 149 2.64 0.85 -12.93
C TRP A 149 3.32 2.18 -12.58
N MET A 150 4.63 2.16 -12.30
CA MET A 150 5.39 3.38 -12.01
C MET A 150 5.63 4.24 -13.26
N SER A 151 5.31 3.77 -14.47
CA SER A 151 5.47 4.51 -15.72
C SER A 151 4.58 5.75 -15.87
N ASN A 152 3.52 5.87 -15.05
CA ASN A 152 2.55 6.97 -15.12
C ASN A 152 2.89 8.16 -14.21
N LEU A 153 3.86 7.98 -13.32
CA LEU A 153 4.33 8.96 -12.33
C LEU A 153 5.57 9.68 -12.86
N LYS A 154 5.76 10.93 -12.44
CA LYS A 154 6.95 11.75 -12.75
C LYS A 154 8.25 11.21 -12.13
N ASP A 155 9.38 11.74 -12.58
CA ASP A 155 10.71 11.32 -12.09
C ASP A 155 11.07 12.02 -10.78
N GLU A 156 10.55 13.22 -10.55
CA GLU A 156 10.79 14.03 -9.36
C GLU A 156 9.98 13.56 -8.15
N THR A 157 8.98 12.69 -8.36
CA THR A 157 8.07 12.18 -7.33
C THR A 157 8.85 11.50 -6.19
N PRO A 158 8.74 11.96 -4.93
CA PRO A 158 9.45 11.36 -3.80
C PRO A 158 9.01 9.91 -3.58
N LEU A 159 9.94 8.96 -3.42
CA LEU A 159 9.59 7.54 -3.28
C LEU A 159 8.73 7.25 -2.03
N ALA A 160 8.83 8.10 -1.00
CA ALA A 160 8.00 8.04 0.21
C ALA A 160 6.55 8.52 0.04
N ALA A 161 6.23 9.20 -1.08
CA ALA A 161 4.86 9.60 -1.41
C ALA A 161 4.01 8.42 -1.92
N LEU A 162 4.64 7.38 -2.49
CA LEU A 162 3.94 6.34 -3.24
C LEU A 162 3.19 5.34 -2.36
N SER A 163 2.03 4.90 -2.84
CA SER A 163 1.30 3.76 -2.32
C SER A 163 1.88 2.47 -2.93
N ILE A 164 2.76 1.80 -2.18
CA ILE A 164 3.58 0.68 -2.66
C ILE A 164 3.08 -0.63 -2.04
N PRO A 165 2.60 -1.59 -2.84
CA PRO A 165 2.30 -2.93 -2.33
C PRO A 165 3.61 -3.73 -2.19
N GLY A 166 3.73 -4.44 -1.07
CA GLY A 166 4.89 -5.22 -0.68
C GLY A 166 4.53 -6.65 -0.26
N THR A 167 5.54 -7.52 -0.15
CA THR A 167 5.38 -8.87 0.41
C THR A 167 6.32 -9.16 1.57
N HIS A 168 5.79 -9.75 2.63
CA HIS A 168 6.55 -10.14 3.81
C HIS A 168 7.26 -11.49 3.58
N ASN A 169 8.56 -11.55 3.93
CA ASN A 169 9.48 -12.62 3.60
C ASN A 169 9.26 -13.20 2.19
N SER A 170 9.36 -12.35 1.16
CA SER A 170 8.90 -12.57 -0.22
C SER A 170 9.23 -13.93 -0.88
N PRO A 171 10.40 -14.57 -0.67
CA PRO A 171 10.73 -15.86 -1.28
C PRO A 171 10.07 -17.08 -0.60
N THR A 172 9.27 -16.91 0.46
CA THR A 172 8.58 -18.00 1.20
C THR A 172 7.35 -18.55 0.47
N TYR A 173 7.46 -18.84 -0.83
CA TYR A 173 6.39 -19.43 -1.65
C TYR A 173 6.61 -20.90 -2.02
N HIS A 174 7.81 -21.44 -1.76
CA HIS A 174 8.13 -22.84 -2.02
C HIS A 174 7.46 -23.79 -1.02
N THR A 175 7.55 -25.10 -1.29
CA THR A 175 7.23 -26.16 -0.33
C THR A 175 8.11 -26.02 0.92
N ALA A 176 7.51 -25.61 2.03
CA ALA A 176 8.13 -25.37 3.33
C ALA A 176 7.21 -25.88 4.46
N LEU A 177 7.63 -25.74 5.72
CA LEU A 177 6.72 -25.91 6.85
C LEU A 177 5.59 -24.85 6.78
N PRO A 178 4.35 -25.16 7.18
CA PRO A 178 3.23 -24.21 7.07
C PRO A 178 3.48 -22.86 7.77
N SER A 179 4.12 -22.89 8.94
CA SER A 179 4.50 -21.69 9.70
C SER A 179 5.68 -20.89 9.12
N VAL A 180 6.32 -21.39 8.05
CA VAL A 180 7.42 -20.74 7.31
C VAL A 180 6.93 -20.14 5.99
N ARG A 181 5.77 -20.56 5.48
CA ARG A 181 5.24 -20.11 4.17
C ARG A 181 4.38 -18.85 4.33
N CYS A 182 4.95 -17.69 4.04
CA CYS A 182 4.24 -16.41 4.07
C CYS A 182 3.59 -16.03 2.73
N GLN A 183 4.00 -16.67 1.62
CA GLN A 183 3.57 -16.28 0.26
C GLN A 183 2.91 -17.40 -0.55
N ALA A 184 1.90 -17.02 -1.33
CA ALA A 184 1.16 -17.94 -2.18
C ALA A 184 1.87 -18.22 -3.52
N VAL A 185 2.48 -17.21 -4.12
CA VAL A 185 2.99 -17.20 -5.52
C VAL A 185 4.45 -16.74 -5.61
N SER A 186 5.11 -16.99 -6.74
CA SER A 186 6.54 -16.71 -6.88
C SER A 186 6.87 -15.22 -6.89
N VAL A 187 8.12 -14.85 -6.57
CA VAL A 187 8.56 -13.44 -6.64
C VAL A 187 8.37 -12.86 -8.05
N LYS A 188 8.52 -13.67 -9.11
CA LYS A 188 8.21 -13.25 -10.48
C LYS A 188 6.72 -12.84 -10.62
N ASP A 189 5.81 -13.61 -10.04
CA ASP A 189 4.38 -13.34 -10.11
C ASP A 189 3.98 -12.15 -9.24
N GLN A 190 4.61 -12.00 -8.07
CA GLN A 190 4.51 -10.82 -7.21
C GLN A 190 4.87 -9.54 -7.98
N LEU A 191 6.05 -9.49 -8.62
CA LEU A 191 6.50 -8.32 -9.39
C LEU A 191 5.58 -8.01 -10.58
N ASN A 192 5.17 -9.04 -11.35
CA ASN A 192 4.27 -8.86 -12.50
C ASN A 192 2.85 -8.40 -12.11
N ASN A 193 2.42 -8.61 -10.87
CA ASN A 193 1.12 -8.16 -10.35
C ASN A 193 1.21 -6.93 -9.44
N GLY A 194 2.34 -6.20 -9.47
CA GLY A 194 2.45 -4.85 -8.92
C GLY A 194 3.30 -4.68 -7.67
N ILE A 195 3.76 -5.77 -7.05
CA ILE A 195 4.64 -5.69 -5.86
C ILE A 195 5.93 -4.96 -6.22
N ARG A 196 6.31 -3.95 -5.43
CA ARG A 196 7.58 -3.20 -5.55
C ARG A 196 8.39 -3.13 -4.26
N PHE A 197 7.84 -3.59 -3.13
CA PHE A 197 8.59 -3.78 -1.89
C PHE A 197 8.76 -5.27 -1.57
N LEU A 198 9.98 -5.71 -1.26
CA LEU A 198 10.28 -7.08 -0.88
C LEU A 198 10.98 -7.10 0.50
N ASP A 199 10.41 -7.80 1.48
CA ASP A 199 11.12 -8.16 2.72
C ASP A 199 11.90 -9.46 2.49
N ILE A 200 13.22 -9.38 2.60
CA ILE A 200 14.15 -10.46 2.27
C ILE A 200 14.98 -10.80 3.51
N ARG A 201 14.92 -12.06 3.92
CA ARG A 201 15.57 -12.55 5.14
C ARG A 201 16.66 -13.56 4.81
N VAL A 202 17.87 -13.34 5.35
CA VAL A 202 19.09 -14.03 4.92
C VAL A 202 19.96 -14.55 6.06
N GLN A 203 20.67 -15.65 5.79
CA GLN A 203 21.75 -16.23 6.60
C GLN A 203 22.95 -16.59 5.70
N PRO A 204 24.20 -16.61 6.20
CA PRO A 204 25.30 -17.28 5.51
C PRO A 204 25.02 -18.77 5.27
N SER A 205 25.54 -19.34 4.18
CA SER A 205 25.48 -20.79 3.94
C SER A 205 26.29 -21.59 4.96
N ASP A 206 27.50 -21.12 5.29
CA ASP A 206 28.31 -21.55 6.44
C ASP A 206 28.69 -20.33 7.30
N PRO A 207 28.12 -20.17 8.51
CA PRO A 207 28.49 -19.13 9.47
C PRO A 207 29.97 -19.07 9.87
N ASN A 208 30.73 -20.13 9.62
CA ASN A 208 32.15 -20.27 9.98
C ASN A 208 33.11 -19.97 8.82
N ASN A 209 32.61 -20.00 7.58
CA ASN A 209 33.40 -19.80 6.36
C ASN A 209 32.92 -18.56 5.59
N PRO A 210 33.39 -17.33 5.95
CA PRO A 210 32.99 -16.11 5.26
C PRO A 210 33.43 -16.03 3.79
N ASN A 211 34.26 -16.98 3.33
CA ASN A 211 34.70 -17.09 1.94
C ASN A 211 33.80 -18.00 1.08
N GLU A 212 32.78 -18.65 1.65
CA GLU A 212 31.83 -19.44 0.84
C GLU A 212 30.81 -18.51 0.13
N GLU A 213 30.41 -18.87 -1.09
CA GLU A 213 29.45 -18.10 -1.89
C GLU A 213 27.99 -18.24 -1.41
N GLY A 214 27.73 -17.64 -0.24
CA GLY A 214 26.71 -16.60 -0.20
C GLY A 214 25.66 -16.68 0.89
N LEU A 215 24.62 -15.87 0.68
CA LEU A 215 23.49 -15.72 1.58
C LEU A 215 22.34 -16.63 1.10
N ILE A 216 21.90 -17.54 1.96
CA ILE A 216 20.70 -18.36 1.78
C ILE A 216 19.46 -17.60 2.27
N LEU A 217 18.32 -17.87 1.64
CA LEU A 217 17.02 -17.29 1.94
C LEU A 217 16.33 -18.12 3.04
N VAL A 218 15.89 -17.46 4.11
CA VAL A 218 15.42 -18.12 5.35
C VAL A 218 14.18 -17.46 5.96
N HIS A 219 13.57 -18.14 6.93
CA HIS A 219 12.54 -17.62 7.82
C HIS A 219 12.93 -17.95 9.26
N SER A 220 13.52 -16.98 9.97
CA SER A 220 14.29 -17.25 11.19
C SER A 220 15.34 -18.35 10.91
N ALA A 221 15.46 -19.41 11.73
CA ALA A 221 16.41 -20.50 11.55
C ALA A 221 16.04 -21.54 10.45
N PHE A 222 14.93 -21.38 9.73
CA PHE A 222 14.46 -22.36 8.73
C PHE A 222 14.74 -21.91 7.29
N PRO A 223 15.21 -22.78 6.38
CA PRO A 223 15.31 -22.45 4.96
C PRO A 223 13.91 -22.30 4.34
N VAL A 224 13.73 -21.38 3.40
CA VAL A 224 12.42 -21.14 2.73
C VAL A 224 11.94 -22.28 1.83
N SER A 225 12.68 -23.40 1.74
CA SER A 225 12.34 -24.53 0.87
C SER A 225 12.90 -25.85 1.41
N LEU A 226 12.04 -26.87 1.53
CA LEU A 226 12.40 -28.24 1.90
C LEU A 226 13.08 -29.02 0.76
N THR A 227 13.16 -28.46 -0.46
CA THR A 227 13.83 -29.06 -1.62
C THR A 227 15.23 -28.47 -1.86
N GLY A 228 15.90 -28.04 -0.78
CA GLY A 228 17.26 -27.50 -0.77
C GLY A 228 17.31 -25.96 -0.81
N ASN A 229 18.42 -25.41 -0.32
CA ASN A 229 18.62 -23.97 -0.11
C ASN A 229 18.39 -23.14 -1.38
N LYS A 230 17.84 -21.93 -1.18
CA LYS A 230 17.66 -20.90 -2.20
C LYS A 230 18.55 -19.71 -1.84
N TYR A 231 19.18 -19.09 -2.82
CA TYR A 231 20.31 -18.18 -2.62
C TYR A 231 19.97 -16.76 -3.09
N PHE A 232 20.28 -15.77 -2.26
CA PHE A 232 19.99 -14.34 -2.48
C PHE A 232 20.44 -13.84 -3.86
N ARG A 233 21.71 -14.07 -4.23
CA ARG A 233 22.27 -13.61 -5.52
C ARG A 233 21.61 -14.32 -6.71
N ARG A 234 21.64 -15.65 -6.75
CA ARG A 234 21.25 -16.46 -7.91
C ARG A 234 19.73 -16.60 -8.07
N ASP A 235 19.02 -16.94 -7.00
CA ASP A 235 17.62 -17.39 -7.09
C ASP A 235 16.62 -16.23 -6.87
N LEU A 236 17.10 -15.05 -6.44
CA LEU A 236 16.30 -13.86 -6.19
C LEU A 236 16.78 -12.63 -6.98
N VAL A 237 18.01 -12.14 -6.74
CA VAL A 237 18.48 -10.87 -7.36
C VAL A 237 18.57 -10.96 -8.88
N GLN A 238 18.89 -12.12 -9.47
CA GLN A 238 18.81 -12.30 -10.93
C GLN A 238 17.38 -12.15 -11.48
N HIS A 239 16.36 -12.60 -10.75
CA HIS A 239 14.95 -12.43 -11.14
C HIS A 239 14.51 -10.96 -11.01
N ILE A 240 14.96 -10.26 -9.97
CA ILE A 240 14.71 -8.81 -9.78
C ILE A 240 15.36 -8.01 -10.91
N ASN A 241 16.64 -8.28 -11.21
CA ASN A 241 17.35 -7.61 -12.31
C ASN A 241 16.64 -7.82 -13.64
N LYS A 242 16.25 -9.06 -13.99
CA LYS A 242 15.49 -9.32 -15.21
C LYS A 242 14.16 -8.56 -15.25
N PHE A 243 13.44 -8.48 -14.13
CA PHE A 243 12.20 -7.70 -14.07
C PHE A 243 12.45 -6.21 -14.35
N LEU A 244 13.53 -5.63 -13.83
CA LEU A 244 13.95 -4.25 -14.10
C LEU A 244 14.52 -4.04 -15.51
N ASP A 245 15.01 -5.08 -16.19
CA ASP A 245 15.38 -5.04 -17.61
C ASP A 245 14.14 -5.07 -18.52
N ASP A 246 13.15 -5.90 -18.17
CA ASP A 246 11.88 -6.01 -18.91
C ASP A 246 10.97 -4.78 -18.66
N ASN A 247 11.16 -4.06 -17.55
CA ASN A 247 10.32 -2.92 -17.10
C ASN A 247 11.19 -1.78 -16.52
N PRO A 248 11.94 -1.03 -17.35
CA PRO A 248 12.92 -0.04 -16.88
C PRO A 248 12.31 1.20 -16.20
N THR A 249 10.99 1.38 -16.27
CA THR A 249 10.26 2.45 -15.55
C THR A 249 10.13 2.20 -14.05
N GLU A 250 10.32 0.96 -13.61
CA GLU A 250 10.06 0.53 -12.25
C GLU A 250 11.30 0.63 -11.35
N THR A 251 11.09 0.61 -10.04
CA THR A 251 12.14 0.40 -9.04
C THR A 251 11.68 -0.62 -8.01
N ILE A 252 12.62 -1.35 -7.39
CA ILE A 252 12.33 -2.32 -6.33
C ILE A 252 12.95 -1.87 -5.02
N ILE A 253 12.12 -1.66 -4.01
CA ILE A 253 12.57 -1.49 -2.63
C ILE A 253 12.82 -2.87 -2.02
N MET A 254 14.02 -3.10 -1.49
CA MET A 254 14.43 -4.38 -0.94
C MET A 254 14.87 -4.19 0.52
N SER A 255 13.97 -4.54 1.46
CA SER A 255 14.30 -4.69 2.87
C SER A 255 15.13 -5.94 3.05
N VAL A 256 16.36 -5.83 3.57
CA VAL A 256 17.22 -6.98 3.87
C VAL A 256 17.46 -7.05 5.36
N LYS A 257 16.98 -8.14 5.99
CA LYS A 257 17.27 -8.49 7.39
C LYS A 257 18.19 -9.71 7.45
N ARG A 258 19.25 -9.64 8.27
CA ARG A 258 20.03 -10.82 8.66
C ARG A 258 19.30 -11.54 9.80
N GLU A 259 19.08 -12.84 9.66
CA GLU A 259 18.54 -13.72 10.71
C GLU A 259 19.67 -14.63 11.25
N GLY A 260 19.46 -15.26 12.41
CA GLY A 260 20.37 -16.28 12.94
C GLY A 260 21.72 -15.76 13.47
N VAL A 261 22.70 -16.68 13.64
CA VAL A 261 24.02 -16.39 14.21
C VAL A 261 25.13 -16.67 13.19
N GLY A 262 26.08 -15.73 13.04
CA GLY A 262 27.21 -15.87 12.13
C GLY A 262 27.88 -14.54 11.79
N ARG A 263 29.10 -14.59 11.23
CA ARG A 263 29.82 -13.41 10.72
C ARG A 263 29.54 -13.20 9.22
N ALA A 264 28.34 -12.73 8.91
CA ALA A 264 28.01 -12.26 7.56
C ALA A 264 28.72 -10.93 7.27
N THR A 265 29.32 -10.77 6.09
CA THR A 265 29.95 -9.51 5.65
C THR A 265 29.13 -8.84 4.57
N ASP A 266 29.22 -7.51 4.47
CA ASP A 266 28.45 -6.75 3.47
C ASP A 266 28.93 -7.01 2.03
N GLN A 267 30.15 -7.53 1.87
CA GLN A 267 30.70 -8.04 0.61
C GLN A 267 29.91 -9.23 0.01
N GLN A 268 29.05 -9.89 0.78
CA GLN A 268 28.15 -10.94 0.29
C GLN A 268 26.91 -10.35 -0.45
N LEU A 269 26.65 -9.06 -0.26
CA LEU A 269 25.73 -8.28 -1.09
C LEU A 269 26.45 -7.91 -2.41
N ASN A 270 25.72 -7.71 -3.51
CA ASN A 270 26.33 -7.37 -4.81
C ASN A 270 25.58 -6.17 -5.40
N PRO A 271 26.11 -4.94 -5.27
CA PRO A 271 25.35 -3.71 -5.49
C PRO A 271 25.35 -3.18 -6.93
N ALA A 272 25.72 -3.99 -7.92
CA ALA A 272 25.92 -3.57 -9.32
C ALA A 272 24.68 -2.98 -10.05
N ARG A 273 23.54 -2.84 -9.37
CA ARG A 273 22.30 -2.21 -9.88
C ARG A 273 21.55 -1.43 -8.78
N TRP A 274 22.23 -1.02 -7.71
CA TRP A 274 21.58 -0.54 -6.49
C TRP A 274 21.64 0.99 -6.38
N PHE A 275 20.67 1.57 -5.70
CA PHE A 275 20.79 2.90 -5.10
C PHE A 275 21.49 2.73 -3.74
N THR A 276 22.66 3.36 -3.58
CA THR A 276 23.61 3.05 -2.50
C THR A 276 23.70 4.10 -1.41
N GLU A 277 23.11 5.28 -1.59
CA GLU A 277 23.15 6.36 -0.59
C GLU A 277 22.21 6.10 0.59
N ASN A 278 22.53 6.68 1.75
CA ASN A 278 21.72 6.58 2.96
C ASN A 278 20.63 7.67 3.01
N ARG A 279 19.68 7.62 2.06
CA ARG A 279 18.50 8.50 1.99
C ARG A 279 17.36 7.88 1.19
N ILE A 280 16.14 8.34 1.40
CA ILE A 280 15.04 8.15 0.43
C ILE A 280 15.37 8.89 -0.89
N PRO A 281 15.33 8.22 -2.06
CA PRO A 281 15.49 8.85 -3.37
C PRO A 281 14.16 9.37 -3.96
N THR A 282 14.24 10.14 -5.06
CA THR A 282 13.11 10.33 -5.98
C THR A 282 12.87 9.08 -6.83
N LEU A 283 11.72 8.99 -7.50
CA LEU A 283 11.39 7.87 -8.37
C LEU A 283 12.38 7.75 -9.54
N GLY A 284 12.72 8.85 -10.20
CA GLY A 284 13.68 8.93 -11.31
C GLY A 284 15.09 8.46 -10.93
N GLU A 285 15.57 8.85 -9.75
CA GLU A 285 16.84 8.35 -9.21
C GLU A 285 16.80 6.83 -8.94
N ALA A 286 15.63 6.29 -8.63
CA ALA A 286 15.43 4.89 -8.29
C ALA A 286 15.10 3.98 -9.50
N ARG A 287 14.62 4.53 -10.63
CA ARG A 287 14.20 3.73 -11.81
C ARG A 287 15.32 2.83 -12.32
N GLY A 288 14.94 1.62 -12.71
CA GLY A 288 15.86 0.59 -13.18
C GLY A 288 16.82 0.07 -12.12
N LYS A 289 16.69 0.46 -10.84
CA LYS A 289 17.59 0.08 -9.73
C LYS A 289 16.83 -0.64 -8.60
N ILE A 290 17.61 -1.16 -7.66
CA ILE A 290 17.12 -1.67 -6.38
C ILE A 290 17.47 -0.66 -5.28
N VAL A 291 16.46 -0.16 -4.56
CA VAL A 291 16.63 0.70 -3.38
C VAL A 291 16.69 -0.20 -2.15
N MET A 292 17.86 -0.39 -1.55
CA MET A 292 18.00 -1.28 -0.40
C MET A 292 17.73 -0.55 0.93
N ILE A 293 16.96 -1.20 1.80
CA ILE A 293 16.79 -0.85 3.20
C ILE A 293 17.54 -1.90 4.05
N ARG A 294 18.48 -1.44 4.89
CA ARG A 294 19.37 -2.27 5.69
C ARG A 294 18.81 -2.45 7.11
N ARG A 295 18.31 -3.65 7.43
CA ARG A 295 17.85 -4.05 8.79
C ARG A 295 18.92 -4.86 9.52
N PHE A 296 20.17 -4.35 9.55
CA PHE A 296 21.33 -4.96 10.23
C PHE A 296 22.50 -3.95 10.36
N GLY A 297 23.46 -4.25 11.23
CA GLY A 297 24.66 -3.43 11.47
C GLY A 297 25.57 -3.25 10.25
N LEU A 298 25.90 -2.00 9.92
CA LEU A 298 26.82 -1.67 8.83
C LEU A 298 28.26 -2.08 9.17
N ASP A 299 28.92 -2.79 8.24
CA ASP A 299 30.34 -3.16 8.39
C ASP A 299 31.24 -1.89 8.44
N ASP A 300 32.27 -1.91 9.29
CA ASP A 300 33.18 -0.75 9.45
C ASP A 300 33.83 -0.32 8.14
N SER A 301 34.07 -1.25 7.20
CA SER A 301 34.63 -0.94 5.88
C SER A 301 33.71 -0.09 4.99
N LEU A 302 32.39 -0.09 5.24
CA LEU A 302 31.40 0.67 4.48
C LEU A 302 30.93 1.96 5.18
N LYS A 303 31.38 2.24 6.41
CA LYS A 303 30.99 3.46 7.14
C LYS A 303 31.56 4.74 6.50
N GLY A 304 32.64 4.64 5.73
CA GLY A 304 33.20 5.75 4.95
C GLY A 304 32.47 6.05 3.64
N GLU A 305 31.60 5.15 3.16
CA GLU A 305 30.91 5.30 1.89
C GLU A 305 29.91 6.47 1.89
N ASN A 306 29.59 6.95 0.68
CA ASN A 306 28.68 8.07 0.43
C ASN A 306 29.03 9.30 1.33
N ASN A 307 30.29 9.73 1.29
CA ASN A 307 30.84 10.84 2.08
C ASN A 307 30.72 10.66 3.61
N GLY A 308 30.79 9.42 4.10
CA GLY A 308 30.67 9.11 5.53
C GLY A 308 29.22 9.04 6.04
N THR A 309 28.23 9.02 5.15
CA THR A 309 26.81 8.77 5.53
C THR A 309 26.48 7.27 5.63
N GLY A 310 27.41 6.39 5.25
CA GLY A 310 27.24 4.94 5.25
C GLY A 310 26.53 4.43 4.00
N PHE A 311 26.21 3.13 3.99
CA PHE A 311 25.74 2.43 2.79
C PHE A 311 24.28 1.95 2.90
N CYS A 312 23.50 2.29 1.86
CA CYS A 312 22.05 2.07 1.73
C CYS A 312 21.21 2.75 2.83
N ILE A 313 19.88 2.73 2.68
CA ILE A 313 18.96 3.36 3.66
C ILE A 313 19.06 2.62 5.01
N ASP A 314 19.45 3.35 6.05
CA ASP A 314 19.63 2.79 7.40
C ASP A 314 18.30 2.56 8.11
N ALA A 315 18.09 1.30 8.50
CA ALA A 315 17.00 0.83 9.34
C ALA A 315 17.51 -0.19 10.38
N GLU A 316 18.77 -0.04 10.84
CA GLU A 316 19.39 -0.90 11.85
C GLU A 316 18.61 -0.88 13.17
N SER A 317 18.15 0.30 13.59
CA SER A 317 17.35 0.50 14.81
C SER A 317 15.86 0.16 14.62
N TRP A 318 15.53 -0.90 13.87
CA TRP A 318 14.14 -1.26 13.56
C TRP A 318 13.34 -1.54 14.84
N PRO A 319 12.28 -0.78 15.16
CA PRO A 319 11.51 -0.99 16.39
C PRO A 319 10.79 -2.35 16.37
N ASP A 320 11.02 -3.16 17.40
CA ASP A 320 10.49 -4.52 17.45
C ASP A 320 9.00 -4.57 17.84
N ASN A 321 8.26 -5.50 17.22
CA ASN A 321 6.83 -5.80 17.47
C ASN A 321 5.90 -4.56 17.59
N CYS A 322 6.22 -3.47 16.86
CA CYS A 322 5.72 -2.13 17.18
C CYS A 322 4.35 -1.79 16.58
N ALA A 323 3.53 -1.05 17.34
CA ALA A 323 2.24 -0.52 16.89
C ALA A 323 2.37 0.75 16.02
N ASP A 324 3.37 1.58 16.34
CA ASP A 324 3.82 2.78 15.63
C ASP A 324 5.22 3.10 16.19
N GLY A 325 6.24 3.12 15.35
CA GLY A 325 7.62 3.36 15.75
C GLY A 325 8.45 3.96 14.62
N THR A 326 9.53 4.65 14.94
CA THR A 326 10.39 5.33 13.95
C THR A 326 11.83 4.87 14.12
N CYS A 327 12.56 4.67 13.02
CA CYS A 327 14.00 4.40 13.06
C CYS A 327 14.76 5.68 13.50
N SER A 328 15.97 5.52 14.05
CA SER A 328 16.82 6.62 14.54
C SER A 328 17.19 7.65 13.47
N SER A 329 17.21 7.22 12.21
CA SER A 329 17.40 8.07 11.02
C SER A 329 16.23 9.01 10.73
N GLY A 330 15.06 8.79 11.32
CA GLY A 330 13.81 9.51 10.99
C GLY A 330 13.19 9.12 9.64
N GLU A 331 13.97 8.57 8.71
CA GLU A 331 13.56 8.22 7.34
C GLU A 331 12.45 7.15 7.26
N ILE A 332 12.28 6.30 8.28
CA ILE A 332 11.34 5.16 8.24
C ILE A 332 10.46 5.14 9.50
N ARG A 333 9.14 5.09 9.29
CA ARG A 333 8.12 4.95 10.34
C ARG A 333 7.26 3.71 10.08
N VAL A 334 7.17 2.83 11.07
CA VAL A 334 6.73 1.44 10.89
C VAL A 334 5.63 1.01 11.86
N GLN A 335 4.69 0.21 11.36
CA GLN A 335 3.87 -0.72 12.13
C GLN A 335 4.29 -2.15 11.77
N ASP A 336 4.82 -2.88 12.76
CA ASP A 336 5.33 -4.26 12.66
C ASP A 336 4.90 -5.10 13.88
N PHE A 337 3.65 -4.91 14.34
CA PHE A 337 3.06 -5.71 15.44
C PHE A 337 2.75 -7.12 14.91
N TYR A 338 3.73 -8.02 14.97
CA TYR A 338 3.63 -9.36 14.37
C TYR A 338 3.16 -10.44 15.36
N GLU A 339 3.16 -10.20 16.67
CA GLU A 339 2.81 -11.21 17.68
C GLU A 339 1.30 -11.35 17.94
N VAL A 340 0.61 -11.97 16.98
CA VAL A 340 -0.81 -12.33 17.10
C VAL A 340 -0.92 -13.66 17.87
N ALA A 341 -0.70 -13.59 19.18
CA ALA A 341 -0.78 -14.75 20.08
C ALA A 341 -2.17 -15.39 20.12
N GLU A 342 -3.25 -14.60 20.04
CA GLU A 342 -4.64 -15.03 20.16
C GLU A 342 -5.44 -14.57 18.93
N SER A 343 -6.51 -15.30 18.56
CA SER A 343 -7.35 -14.93 17.41
C SER A 343 -8.08 -13.59 17.57
N VAL A 344 -8.30 -13.14 18.82
CA VAL A 344 -8.82 -11.79 19.15
C VAL A 344 -7.80 -10.69 18.82
N ASN A 345 -6.49 -10.98 18.82
CA ASN A 345 -5.46 -10.02 18.44
C ASN A 345 -5.42 -9.74 16.93
N ILE A 346 -6.19 -10.48 16.11
CA ILE A 346 -6.35 -10.18 14.67
C ILE A 346 -7.11 -8.87 14.48
N GLU A 347 -8.13 -8.57 15.30
CA GLU A 347 -8.84 -7.29 15.25
C GLU A 347 -7.92 -6.13 15.68
N LYS A 348 -7.05 -6.36 16.68
CA LYS A 348 -5.97 -5.42 17.05
C LYS A 348 -5.02 -5.19 15.87
N LYS A 349 -4.61 -6.25 15.15
CA LYS A 349 -3.74 -6.14 13.96
C LYS A 349 -4.41 -5.35 12.83
N ILE A 350 -5.70 -5.60 12.57
CA ILE A 350 -6.49 -4.84 11.59
C ILE A 350 -6.50 -3.36 11.98
N LYS A 351 -6.86 -3.02 13.22
CA LYS A 351 -6.88 -1.62 13.69
C LYS A 351 -5.51 -0.94 13.56
N LEU A 352 -4.44 -1.58 14.01
CA LEU A 352 -3.09 -1.01 13.89
C LEU A 352 -2.66 -0.83 12.42
N SER A 353 -3.11 -1.73 11.53
CA SER A 353 -2.88 -1.60 10.09
C SER A 353 -3.64 -0.41 9.49
N THR A 354 -4.91 -0.20 9.86
CA THR A 354 -5.69 0.96 9.39
C THR A 354 -5.21 2.28 9.98
N ASP A 355 -4.80 2.29 11.26
CA ASP A 355 -4.21 3.46 11.91
C ASP A 355 -2.93 3.92 11.17
N GLN A 356 -2.10 2.98 10.71
CA GLN A 356 -0.90 3.27 9.92
C GLN A 356 -1.22 3.75 8.50
N LEU A 357 -2.27 3.21 7.85
CA LEU A 357 -2.76 3.73 6.57
C LEU A 357 -3.24 5.18 6.69
N GLU A 358 -3.97 5.52 7.76
CA GLU A 358 -4.38 6.90 8.01
C GLU A 358 -3.22 7.85 8.30
N ARG A 359 -2.16 7.37 8.97
CA ARG A 359 -0.96 8.17 9.21
C ARG A 359 -0.23 8.49 7.90
N ALA A 360 -0.13 7.54 6.97
CA ALA A 360 0.40 7.78 5.64
C ALA A 360 -0.51 8.70 4.79
N ALA A 361 -1.84 8.50 4.87
CA ALA A 361 -2.82 9.24 4.07
C ALA A 361 -2.90 10.74 4.39
N LYS A 362 -2.43 11.15 5.57
CA LYS A 362 -2.39 12.55 6.06
C LYS A 362 -1.12 13.29 5.62
N ALA A 363 -0.13 12.61 5.06
CA ALA A 363 1.06 13.25 4.50
C ALA A 363 0.75 13.92 3.14
N VAL A 364 1.55 14.92 2.79
CA VAL A 364 1.47 15.66 1.53
C VAL A 364 2.87 15.70 0.93
N ALA A 365 3.02 15.14 -0.27
CA ALA A 365 4.25 15.18 -1.03
C ALA A 365 4.50 16.60 -1.55
N VAL A 366 5.73 17.09 -1.36
CA VAL A 366 6.22 18.29 -2.03
C VAL A 366 6.58 17.92 -3.46
N LEU A 367 5.94 18.54 -4.43
CA LEU A 367 6.19 18.38 -5.86
C LEU A 367 6.94 19.61 -6.41
N PRO A 368 7.71 19.47 -7.51
CA PRO A 368 8.34 20.61 -8.16
C PRO A 368 7.30 21.66 -8.58
N GLY A 369 7.51 22.91 -8.17
CA GLY A 369 6.58 24.02 -8.43
C GLY A 369 5.48 24.22 -7.37
N ASP A 370 5.43 23.40 -6.30
CA ASP A 370 4.61 23.73 -5.13
C ASP A 370 5.14 25.00 -4.45
N MET A 371 4.41 26.11 -4.56
CA MET A 371 4.73 27.38 -3.86
C MET A 371 4.77 27.24 -2.31
N ALA A 372 4.28 26.13 -1.77
CA ALA A 372 4.37 25.77 -0.35
C ALA A 372 5.69 25.07 0.05
N ALA A 373 6.57 24.71 -0.89
CA ALA A 373 7.79 23.93 -0.61
C ALA A 373 8.67 24.58 0.47
N ALA A 374 8.82 25.91 0.43
CA ALA A 374 9.62 26.70 1.37
C ALA A 374 9.11 26.69 2.84
N SER A 375 7.92 26.13 3.12
CA SER A 375 7.46 25.85 4.50
C SER A 375 7.46 24.35 4.84
N ALA A 376 7.31 23.48 3.83
CA ALA A 376 7.40 22.03 3.97
C ALA A 376 8.83 21.51 4.18
N GLU A 377 9.85 22.31 3.83
CA GLU A 377 11.28 22.03 3.95
C GLU A 377 11.75 21.65 5.38
N SER A 378 10.91 21.90 6.40
CA SER A 378 11.16 21.54 7.80
C SER A 378 10.77 20.10 8.20
N ALA A 379 10.05 19.35 7.36
CA ALA A 379 9.52 18.03 7.71
C ALA A 379 9.56 17.03 6.54
N LYS A 380 10.72 16.40 6.31
CA LYS A 380 10.88 15.32 5.32
C LYS A 380 9.92 14.16 5.63
N GLN A 381 9.08 13.80 4.66
CA GLN A 381 8.12 12.68 4.80
C GLN A 381 8.87 11.34 4.94
N PRO A 382 8.62 10.56 6.00
CA PRO A 382 9.22 9.24 6.16
C PRO A 382 8.59 8.22 5.21
N LEU A 383 9.32 7.17 4.89
CA LEU A 383 8.76 5.92 4.39
C LEU A 383 7.88 5.32 5.49
N PHE A 384 6.56 5.50 5.35
CA PHE A 384 5.58 4.74 6.13
C PHE A 384 5.61 3.29 5.65
N VAL A 385 5.90 2.36 6.56
CA VAL A 385 5.88 0.92 6.32
C VAL A 385 4.83 0.28 7.21
N ASN A 386 4.00 -0.60 6.64
CA ASN A 386 2.82 -1.14 7.28
C ASN A 386 2.73 -2.65 7.04
N PHE A 387 3.25 -3.45 7.96
CA PHE A 387 3.18 -4.90 7.85
C PHE A 387 1.77 -5.37 8.22
N LEU A 388 1.04 -5.96 7.26
CA LEU A 388 -0.23 -6.64 7.51
C LEU A 388 0.00 -8.06 8.06
N SER A 389 1.16 -8.64 7.72
CA SER A 389 1.65 -9.92 8.23
C SER A 389 1.74 -9.94 9.76
N ALA A 390 1.40 -11.09 10.33
CA ALA A 390 1.62 -11.44 11.72
C ALA A 390 1.58 -12.98 11.86
N SER A 391 2.07 -13.53 12.97
CA SER A 391 2.02 -14.98 13.20
C SER A 391 2.06 -15.38 14.68
N ASN A 392 1.69 -16.63 14.95
CA ASN A 392 2.15 -17.37 16.12
C ASN A 392 2.53 -18.79 15.68
N PHE A 393 3.79 -19.17 15.89
CA PHE A 393 4.32 -20.46 15.42
C PHE A 393 3.57 -21.68 16.00
N TRP A 394 3.21 -21.60 17.28
CA TRP A 394 2.64 -22.70 18.06
C TRP A 394 1.12 -22.87 17.89
N ARG A 395 0.42 -21.88 17.33
CA ARG A 395 -1.04 -21.87 17.21
C ARG A 395 -1.45 -21.80 15.74
N ALA A 396 -1.80 -22.95 15.16
CA ALA A 396 -2.10 -23.08 13.73
C ALA A 396 -3.22 -22.14 13.21
N ASN A 397 -4.19 -21.77 14.06
CA ASN A 397 -5.22 -20.77 13.73
C ASN A 397 -4.69 -19.32 13.60
N CYS A 398 -3.40 -19.11 13.89
CA CYS A 398 -2.65 -17.86 13.82
C CYS A 398 -1.37 -18.03 12.98
N TRP A 399 -1.31 -19.01 12.07
CA TRP A 399 -0.31 -19.06 11.01
C TRP A 399 -0.57 -17.98 9.93
N PRO A 400 0.44 -17.62 9.11
CA PRO A 400 0.33 -16.51 8.13
C PRO A 400 -0.89 -16.60 7.21
N ASP A 401 -1.25 -17.79 6.73
CA ASP A 401 -2.43 -18.01 5.88
C ASP A 401 -3.75 -17.66 6.58
N ARG A 402 -3.89 -18.03 7.87
CA ARG A 402 -5.10 -17.78 8.66
C ARG A 402 -5.27 -16.34 9.10
N ILE A 403 -4.17 -15.60 9.23
CA ILE A 403 -4.18 -14.17 9.53
C ILE A 403 -4.44 -13.37 8.25
N ALA A 404 -3.70 -13.65 7.17
CA ALA A 404 -3.90 -12.99 5.87
C ALA A 404 -5.33 -13.14 5.34
N ALA A 405 -5.95 -14.33 5.50
CA ALA A 405 -7.35 -14.59 5.13
C ALA A 405 -8.39 -13.76 5.91
N LYS A 406 -7.99 -12.99 6.92
CA LYS A 406 -8.83 -12.01 7.62
C LYS A 406 -8.34 -10.58 7.43
N VAL A 407 -7.05 -10.34 7.60
CA VAL A 407 -6.46 -8.99 7.51
C VAL A 407 -6.57 -8.45 6.08
N ASN A 408 -6.28 -9.25 5.05
CA ASN A 408 -6.30 -8.76 3.67
C ASN A 408 -7.73 -8.32 3.24
N PRO A 409 -8.80 -9.11 3.43
CA PRO A 409 -10.17 -8.64 3.14
C PRO A 409 -10.59 -7.42 3.96
N SER A 410 -10.24 -7.34 5.25
CA SER A 410 -10.59 -6.19 6.10
C SER A 410 -9.85 -4.90 5.69
N VAL A 411 -8.60 -5.01 5.23
CA VAL A 411 -7.86 -3.86 4.69
C VAL A 411 -8.37 -3.46 3.30
N THR A 412 -8.73 -4.42 2.43
CA THR A 412 -9.45 -4.12 1.18
C THR A 412 -10.78 -3.42 1.44
N GLU A 413 -11.54 -3.86 2.45
CA GLU A 413 -12.79 -3.20 2.89
C GLU A 413 -12.52 -1.75 3.31
N PHE A 414 -11.49 -1.51 4.12
CA PHE A 414 -11.09 -0.17 4.60
C PHE A 414 -10.62 0.75 3.47
N LEU A 415 -9.74 0.27 2.59
CA LEU A 415 -9.26 1.02 1.42
C LEU A 415 -10.42 1.43 0.50
N CYS A 416 -11.35 0.50 0.24
CA CYS A 416 -12.56 0.78 -0.52
C CYS A 416 -13.48 1.81 0.16
N ARG A 417 -13.74 1.68 1.46
CA ARG A 417 -14.87 2.35 2.13
C ARG A 417 -14.56 3.53 3.06
N LYS A 418 -13.29 3.74 3.46
CA LYS A 418 -12.91 4.72 4.50
C LYS A 418 -11.64 5.51 4.20
N HIS A 419 -10.64 4.88 3.60
CA HIS A 419 -9.31 5.45 3.43
C HIS A 419 -9.33 6.78 2.64
N ASN A 420 -8.77 7.85 3.22
CA ASN A 420 -8.76 9.22 2.68
C ASN A 420 -10.16 9.78 2.31
N GLU A 421 -11.24 9.33 2.96
CA GLU A 421 -12.59 9.84 2.71
C GLU A 421 -12.86 11.17 3.44
N SER A 422 -13.19 12.22 2.69
CA SER A 422 -13.45 13.58 3.19
C SER A 422 -14.66 13.70 4.11
N MET A 423 -15.68 12.86 3.89
CA MET A 423 -16.98 12.88 4.57
C MET A 423 -17.07 11.90 5.75
N SER A 424 -15.94 11.34 6.16
CA SER A 424 -15.84 10.45 7.33
C SER A 424 -16.27 11.19 8.60
N THR A 425 -17.24 10.64 9.34
CA THR A 425 -17.68 11.19 10.65
C THR A 425 -16.59 11.11 11.74
N GLU A 426 -15.43 10.52 11.42
CA GLU A 426 -14.25 10.43 12.27
C GLU A 426 -13.24 11.57 11.96
N HIS A 427 -13.59 12.51 11.06
CA HIS A 427 -12.79 13.70 10.73
C HIS A 427 -13.64 14.98 10.92
N PRO A 428 -13.21 15.95 11.76
CA PRO A 428 -13.89 17.22 11.91
C PRO A 428 -13.71 18.11 10.66
N GLU A 429 -14.66 19.01 10.41
CA GLU A 429 -14.59 19.99 9.33
C GLU A 429 -13.25 20.77 9.38
N GLY A 430 -12.55 20.84 8.24
CA GLY A 430 -11.24 21.49 8.13
C GLY A 430 -10.02 20.62 8.45
N ALA A 431 -10.19 19.32 8.74
CA ALA A 431 -9.05 18.39 8.81
C ALA A 431 -8.31 18.31 7.46
N ASN A 432 -6.97 18.43 7.45
CA ASN A 432 -6.19 18.42 6.21
C ASN A 432 -6.19 17.02 5.56
N ILE A 433 -6.81 16.91 4.38
CA ILE A 433 -6.96 15.66 3.63
C ILE A 433 -5.76 15.48 2.71
N GLY A 434 -4.64 15.01 3.28
CA GLY A 434 -3.40 14.72 2.57
C GLY A 434 -3.56 13.75 1.39
N ASP A 435 -2.46 13.43 0.70
CA ASP A 435 -2.47 12.79 -0.64
C ASP A 435 -3.10 11.39 -0.67
N GLY A 436 -3.49 10.81 0.46
CA GLY A 436 -4.16 9.51 0.49
C GLY A 436 -3.22 8.34 0.28
N SER A 437 -1.91 8.57 0.33
CA SER A 437 -0.91 7.51 0.22
C SER A 437 -1.14 6.42 1.28
N THR A 438 -0.94 5.16 0.91
CA THR A 438 -0.86 4.05 1.87
C THR A 438 0.52 3.90 2.50
N GLY A 439 1.53 4.58 1.95
CA GLY A 439 2.93 4.18 2.09
C GLY A 439 3.17 2.76 1.56
N ILE A 440 4.19 2.09 2.10
CA ILE A 440 4.48 0.68 1.82
C ILE A 440 3.56 -0.21 2.66
N VAL A 441 2.74 -1.04 2.01
CA VAL A 441 1.86 -2.02 2.66
C VAL A 441 2.36 -3.43 2.39
N VAL A 442 2.88 -4.10 3.43
CA VAL A 442 3.60 -5.38 3.30
C VAL A 442 2.67 -6.54 3.65
N CYS A 443 2.35 -7.37 2.66
CA CYS A 443 1.28 -8.36 2.73
C CYS A 443 1.80 -9.81 2.83
N ASP A 444 1.01 -10.67 3.47
CA ASP A 444 1.11 -12.14 3.39
C ASP A 444 0.06 -12.68 2.40
N TRP A 445 0.37 -13.81 1.75
CA TRP A 445 -0.55 -14.65 0.96
C TRP A 445 -1.35 -13.96 -0.18
N VAL A 446 -0.95 -12.79 -0.64
CA VAL A 446 -1.48 -12.17 -1.87
C VAL A 446 -1.18 -13.00 -3.12
N GLY A 447 -2.04 -12.92 -4.14
CA GLY A 447 -1.93 -13.69 -5.37
C GLY A 447 -2.53 -15.10 -5.31
N ILE A 448 -3.02 -15.57 -4.15
CA ILE A 448 -3.67 -16.87 -4.01
C ILE A 448 -4.85 -17.00 -4.99
N ASP A 449 -4.85 -18.08 -5.77
CA ASP A 449 -5.83 -18.36 -6.83
C ASP A 449 -6.08 -17.19 -7.82
N GLY A 450 -5.12 -16.27 -7.96
CA GLY A 450 -5.22 -15.07 -8.79
C GLY A 450 -5.95 -13.88 -8.16
N ASP A 451 -6.18 -13.88 -6.84
CA ASP A 451 -6.66 -12.72 -6.09
C ASP A 451 -5.53 -11.70 -5.88
N TRP A 452 -5.73 -10.49 -6.42
CA TRP A 452 -4.82 -9.36 -6.30
C TRP A 452 -5.56 -8.09 -5.86
N ASP A 453 -6.76 -8.23 -5.27
CA ASP A 453 -7.67 -7.11 -5.04
C ASP A 453 -7.10 -6.09 -4.08
N LEU A 454 -6.50 -6.55 -2.97
CA LEU A 454 -5.77 -5.70 -2.03
C LEU A 454 -4.64 -4.91 -2.73
N VAL A 455 -3.89 -5.57 -3.61
CA VAL A 455 -2.77 -4.95 -4.33
C VAL A 455 -3.28 -3.91 -5.32
N ARG A 456 -4.39 -4.16 -6.02
CA ARG A 456 -5.06 -3.16 -6.87
C ARG A 456 -5.58 -1.98 -6.06
N CYS A 457 -6.19 -2.20 -4.91
CA CYS A 457 -6.67 -1.14 -4.02
C CYS A 457 -5.53 -0.29 -3.45
N ILE A 458 -4.36 -0.87 -3.13
CA ILE A 458 -3.16 -0.11 -2.75
C ILE A 458 -2.69 0.76 -3.91
N LEU A 459 -2.54 0.18 -5.11
CA LEU A 459 -2.05 0.91 -6.28
C LEU A 459 -2.98 2.06 -6.71
N ALA A 460 -4.29 1.89 -6.57
CA ALA A 460 -5.29 2.91 -6.86
C ALA A 460 -5.11 4.19 -6.03
N MET A 461 -4.52 4.12 -4.83
CA MET A 461 -4.29 5.29 -3.99
C MET A 461 -3.19 6.22 -4.51
N ASN A 462 -2.42 5.81 -5.52
CA ASN A 462 -1.54 6.74 -6.25
C ASN A 462 -2.31 7.73 -7.14
N ALA A 463 -3.61 7.48 -7.45
CA ALA A 463 -4.37 8.29 -8.39
C ALA A 463 -4.50 9.77 -7.99
N LYS A 464 -4.51 10.10 -6.69
CA LYS A 464 -4.59 11.49 -6.21
C LYS A 464 -3.26 12.24 -6.39
N LEU A 465 -2.14 11.54 -6.19
CA LEU A 465 -0.79 12.05 -6.50
C LEU A 465 -0.61 12.21 -8.02
N GLU A 466 -1.01 11.22 -8.81
CA GLU A 466 -1.07 11.31 -10.28
C GLU A 466 -1.94 12.48 -10.78
N MET A 467 -2.96 12.92 -10.03
CA MET A 467 -3.76 14.09 -10.37
C MET A 467 -2.99 15.38 -10.09
N ARG A 468 -2.43 15.54 -8.88
CA ARG A 468 -1.58 16.69 -8.51
C ARG A 468 -0.41 16.87 -9.47
N GLU A 469 0.24 15.78 -9.90
CA GLU A 469 1.34 15.82 -10.87
C GLU A 469 0.92 16.33 -12.26
N LYS A 470 -0.38 16.32 -12.60
CA LYS A 470 -0.94 16.71 -13.90
C LYS A 470 -1.66 18.06 -13.86
N GLU A 471 -1.84 18.67 -12.69
CA GLU A 471 -2.33 20.04 -12.56
C GLU A 471 -1.24 21.04 -13.00
N PRO A 472 -1.56 22.04 -13.84
CA PRO A 472 -0.57 23.00 -14.31
C PRO A 472 -0.13 23.92 -13.17
N THR A 473 1.19 24.08 -12.99
CA THR A 473 1.74 25.05 -12.05
C THR A 473 1.36 26.48 -12.50
N LYS A 474 1.10 27.38 -11.54
CA LYS A 474 0.58 28.72 -11.86
C LYS A 474 1.53 29.59 -12.70
N GLU A 475 2.81 29.24 -12.76
CA GLU A 475 3.80 29.89 -13.62
C GLU A 475 3.52 29.67 -15.11
N GLU A 476 2.96 28.52 -15.51
CA GLU A 476 2.57 28.24 -16.90
C GLU A 476 1.36 29.05 -17.39
N HIS A 477 0.63 29.71 -16.50
CA HIS A 477 -0.46 30.61 -16.87
C HIS A 477 0.05 32.00 -17.28
N VAL A 478 1.14 32.47 -16.68
CA VAL A 478 1.71 33.81 -16.96
C VAL A 478 2.38 33.85 -18.35
N SER A 479 3.06 32.77 -18.75
CA SER A 479 3.82 32.70 -20.00
C SER A 479 2.98 32.52 -21.28
N LYS A 480 1.64 32.64 -21.19
CA LYS A 480 0.70 32.44 -22.31
C LYS A 480 -0.26 33.62 -22.56
N GLU A 481 -0.16 34.72 -21.81
CA GLU A 481 -1.04 35.89 -21.96
C GLU A 481 -0.38 37.11 -22.66
N GLU A 482 0.92 37.09 -22.98
CA GLU A 482 1.62 38.25 -23.57
C GLU A 482 1.47 38.41 -25.11
N ASP A 483 0.90 37.44 -25.83
CA ASP A 483 0.71 37.49 -27.29
C ASP A 483 -0.69 38.01 -27.70
N ALA A 484 -0.95 39.30 -27.43
CA ALA A 484 -2.14 40.02 -27.92
C ALA A 484 -1.75 41.39 -28.53
N PRO A 485 -2.16 41.73 -29.77
CA PRO A 485 -1.64 42.89 -30.48
C PRO A 485 -2.22 44.22 -30.01
N GLU A 486 -1.36 45.23 -29.85
CA GLU A 486 -1.73 46.60 -29.50
C GLU A 486 -2.67 47.25 -30.53
N MET A 487 -3.68 47.98 -30.05
CA MET A 487 -4.53 48.87 -30.85
C MET A 487 -4.61 50.25 -30.19
N ASN A 488 -4.41 51.29 -31.00
CA ASN A 488 -4.19 52.67 -30.55
C ASN A 488 -5.51 53.38 -30.18
N GLY A 489 -5.51 54.15 -29.08
CA GLY A 489 -6.62 55.05 -28.71
C GLY A 489 -6.33 55.91 -27.48
N ALA A 490 -6.40 57.23 -27.62
CA ALA A 490 -6.23 58.25 -26.58
C ALA A 490 -7.60 58.91 -26.23
N PRO A 491 -7.74 59.83 -25.24
CA PRO A 491 -6.72 60.47 -24.40
C PRO A 491 -7.02 60.49 -22.89
N VAL A 492 -6.16 61.20 -22.13
CA VAL A 492 -6.29 61.48 -20.69
C VAL A 492 -7.10 62.75 -20.44
N GLU A 493 -8.01 62.72 -19.47
CA GLU A 493 -8.43 63.92 -18.72
C GLU A 493 -7.91 63.85 -17.26
N LYS A 494 -7.71 65.02 -16.67
CA LYS A 494 -7.33 65.21 -15.26
C LYS A 494 -8.35 66.11 -14.61
N ASP A 495 -8.65 65.87 -13.33
CA ASP A 495 -9.04 66.93 -12.40
C ASP A 495 -8.57 66.59 -10.98
N ALA A 496 -8.49 67.59 -10.09
CA ALA A 496 -7.81 67.46 -8.80
C ALA A 496 -8.36 68.37 -7.68
N SER A 497 -8.35 67.84 -6.46
CA SER A 497 -8.44 68.52 -5.16
C SER A 497 -7.95 67.49 -4.10
N GLU A 498 -7.00 67.77 -3.20
CA GLU A 498 -7.08 68.68 -2.03
C GLU A 498 -8.19 68.23 -1.04
N GLU A 499 -7.97 68.09 0.28
CA GLU A 499 -6.80 68.42 1.12
C GLU A 499 -6.88 67.69 2.50
N LYS A 500 -5.74 67.60 3.23
CA LYS A 500 -5.62 67.50 4.73
C LYS A 500 -6.18 66.25 5.45
N ASP A 501 -5.73 65.85 6.65
CA ASP A 501 -4.70 66.36 7.60
C ASP A 501 -3.96 65.19 8.31
N ALA A 502 -2.91 65.48 9.10
CA ALA A 502 -2.07 64.55 9.88
C ALA A 502 -2.10 64.92 11.41
N PRO A 503 -1.30 64.39 12.38
CA PRO A 503 -0.15 63.46 12.29
C PRO A 503 -0.08 62.38 13.42
N GLU A 504 1.13 62.01 13.84
CA GLU A 504 1.56 60.84 14.65
C GLU A 504 1.61 61.05 16.19
N GLU A 505 2.16 60.03 16.90
CA GLU A 505 2.79 59.98 18.26
C GLU A 505 1.98 59.34 19.40
N LYS A 506 2.58 58.61 20.39
CA LYS A 506 3.80 57.77 20.50
C LYS A 506 3.83 57.06 21.88
N ASP A 507 4.55 55.93 21.97
CA ASP A 507 5.23 55.37 23.15
C ASP A 507 4.46 54.98 24.46
N ALA A 508 5.16 54.28 25.37
CA ALA A 508 4.63 53.49 26.49
C ALA A 508 4.78 54.15 27.88
N PRO A 509 4.44 53.46 28.99
CA PRO A 509 5.51 52.85 29.80
C PRO A 509 5.14 51.54 30.57
N GLU A 510 6.13 50.97 31.27
CA GLU A 510 6.01 49.89 32.27
C GLU A 510 5.77 50.42 33.70
N GLU A 511 5.38 49.57 34.67
CA GLU A 511 6.03 49.40 36.01
C GLU A 511 5.26 48.50 37.03
N LYS A 512 5.97 47.54 37.68
CA LYS A 512 6.02 47.20 39.15
C LYS A 512 4.73 46.75 39.92
N ASP A 513 4.77 46.08 41.09
CA ASP A 513 5.82 45.45 41.94
C ASP A 513 5.22 44.30 42.83
N ALA A 514 6.04 43.56 43.61
CA ALA A 514 5.65 42.39 44.45
C ALA A 514 5.35 42.69 45.95
N PRO A 515 4.73 41.77 46.74
CA PRO A 515 5.43 40.72 47.55
C PRO A 515 4.62 39.39 47.71
N GLY A 516 4.92 38.36 48.54
CA GLY A 516 6.07 37.96 49.38
C GLY A 516 5.68 37.13 50.64
N GLU A 517 6.51 36.14 51.06
CA GLU A 517 6.34 35.19 52.22
C GLU A 517 5.15 34.16 52.11
N LYS A 518 5.09 32.93 52.66
CA LYS A 518 5.90 32.01 53.53
C LYS A 518 5.25 30.58 53.51
N ASP A 519 5.71 29.44 54.06
CA ASP A 519 6.90 28.95 54.83
C ASP A 519 7.04 27.39 54.63
N ALA A 520 7.84 26.65 55.44
CA ALA A 520 8.07 25.18 55.41
C ALA A 520 7.61 24.46 56.73
N PRO A 521 7.85 23.14 57.06
CA PRO A 521 8.58 22.02 56.40
C PRO A 521 7.66 20.75 56.22
N GLY A 522 8.04 19.46 56.22
CA GLY A 522 9.30 18.70 56.44
C GLY A 522 9.09 17.16 56.56
N GLU A 523 10.19 16.37 56.67
CA GLU A 523 10.29 14.88 56.83
C GLU A 523 9.82 14.01 55.62
N LYS A 524 10.37 12.81 55.32
CA LYS A 524 11.49 12.00 55.87
C LYS A 524 12.10 11.04 54.83
N ASP A 525 13.24 10.43 55.15
CA ASP A 525 14.10 9.65 54.24
C ASP A 525 13.69 8.18 53.93
N GLU A 526 14.40 7.65 52.93
CA GLU A 526 14.69 6.27 52.49
C GLU A 526 14.40 5.07 53.44
N PRO A 527 14.12 3.85 52.90
CA PRO A 527 15.22 3.06 52.34
C PRO A 527 14.94 2.26 51.05
N LYS A 528 16.02 1.76 50.45
CA LYS A 528 16.06 0.69 49.46
C LYS A 528 15.96 -0.68 50.15
N GLU A 529 15.40 -1.68 49.47
CA GLU A 529 15.72 -3.10 49.68
C GLU A 529 16.13 -3.74 48.33
N THR A 530 16.84 -4.86 48.41
CA THR A 530 17.44 -5.59 47.28
C THR A 530 17.02 -7.06 47.31
N ASP A 531 17.31 -7.76 46.20
CA ASP A 531 17.25 -9.23 46.07
C ASP A 531 15.81 -9.81 46.09
N ALA A 532 15.46 -10.91 45.42
CA ALA A 532 16.18 -11.90 44.60
C ALA A 532 15.16 -12.51 43.59
N PRO A 533 15.43 -13.61 42.83
CA PRO A 533 16.69 -14.33 42.61
C PRO A 533 17.02 -14.59 41.12
N ASP A 534 18.21 -15.16 40.86
CA ASP A 534 18.43 -16.01 39.68
C ASP A 534 17.68 -17.34 39.84
N GLU A 535 17.00 -17.80 38.79
CA GLU A 535 16.68 -19.23 38.62
C GLU A 535 17.52 -19.82 37.48
N THR A 536 18.66 -20.41 37.84
CA THR A 536 19.25 -21.47 37.03
C THR A 536 18.44 -22.76 37.24
N ASP A 537 17.98 -23.39 36.17
CA ASP A 537 17.68 -24.82 36.23
C ASP A 537 18.13 -25.55 34.96
N ALA A 538 18.41 -26.85 35.11
CA ALA A 538 19.02 -27.69 34.10
C ALA A 538 18.47 -29.12 34.18
N SER A 539 18.65 -29.89 33.10
CA SER A 539 17.97 -31.18 32.85
C SER A 539 16.51 -30.96 32.40
N ASP A 540 15.89 -31.84 31.60
CA ASP A 540 16.23 -33.23 31.33
C ASP A 540 16.36 -33.59 29.85
N LYS A 541 17.36 -34.42 29.51
CA LYS A 541 17.41 -35.17 28.25
C LYS A 541 16.62 -36.47 28.40
N LYS A 542 15.34 -36.47 28.05
CA LYS A 542 14.57 -37.73 28.04
C LYS A 542 14.81 -38.51 26.75
N VAL A 543 15.60 -39.58 26.85
CA VAL A 543 15.89 -40.53 25.76
C VAL A 543 14.60 -41.27 25.37
N ILE A 544 14.33 -41.34 24.07
CA ILE A 544 13.36 -42.27 23.48
C ILE A 544 14.16 -43.50 23.00
N PRO A 545 13.86 -44.72 23.49
CA PRO A 545 14.44 -45.94 22.92
C PRO A 545 13.67 -46.37 21.66
N ASP A 546 14.38 -46.96 20.69
CA ASP A 546 13.77 -47.63 19.55
C ASP A 546 12.97 -48.87 20.01
N GLU A 547 11.81 -49.10 19.40
CA GLU A 547 11.17 -50.42 19.36
C GLU A 547 10.78 -50.74 17.90
N LYS A 548 10.76 -52.03 17.54
CA LYS A 548 10.87 -52.49 16.14
C LYS A 548 9.54 -53.01 15.58
N ASP A 549 9.39 -52.89 14.25
CA ASP A 549 8.49 -53.72 13.43
C ASP A 549 8.71 -55.23 13.74
N PRO A 550 7.65 -56.05 13.66
CA PRO A 550 7.09 -56.48 12.36
C PRO A 550 5.58 -56.23 12.16
#